data_AF-A0A8H6DRC2-F1
#
_entry.id   AF-A0A8H6DRC2-F1
#
_cell.length_a   1.000
_cell.length_b   1.000
_cell.length_c   1.000
_cell.angle_alpha   90.00
_cell.angle_beta   90.00
_cell.angle_gamma   90.00
#
_symmetry.space_group_name_H-M   'P 1'
#
loop_
_entity.id
_entity.type
_entity.pdbx_description
1 polymer ?
#
loop_
_entity_poly.entity_id
_entity_poly.type
_entity_poly.pdbx_seq_one_letter_code
_entity_poly.pdbx_strand_id
1 'polypeptide(L)'
;MVEHAVSKLSEAFAMTKELQKQLSIVNGPVFSAVRFTVTDHRPLLLLSAHHLVIDLVSWRVIWRDFEDFIKNKCLLSTKGTSFRKWCKEQHQESCNLMPDSVLPFAIPPSDTSFWGCVSEDQVTMILDSGSSQLLMGHSNDAMRTEPLDIILGALAYSFGQSFPEHKMPTIFLEGHGKEPLGIRRIHVPDTAG
;
A
#
# COMPACT_ATOMS: atom_id res chain seq x y z
N MET A 1 -22.05 -7.50 -11.41
CA MET A 1 -21.84 -6.08 -11.04
C MET A 1 -23.13 -5.61 -10.40
N VAL A 2 -23.06 -5.23 -9.13
CA VAL A 2 -24.23 -4.73 -8.37
C VAL A 2 -24.38 -3.24 -8.65
N GLU A 3 -25.61 -2.77 -8.84
CA GLU A 3 -25.92 -1.38 -9.11
C GLU A 3 -26.82 -0.80 -8.01
N HIS A 4 -26.47 0.39 -7.53
CA HIS A 4 -27.26 1.14 -6.55
C HIS A 4 -27.54 2.55 -7.08
N ALA A 5 -28.78 3.01 -6.90
CA ALA A 5 -29.16 4.40 -7.14
C ALA A 5 -29.19 5.14 -5.80
N VAL A 6 -28.51 6.27 -5.72
CA VAL A 6 -28.46 7.12 -4.53
C VAL A 6 -28.69 8.58 -4.91
N SER A 7 -29.21 9.37 -3.97
CA SER A 7 -29.54 10.78 -4.22
C SER A 7 -28.32 11.69 -4.01
N LYS A 8 -27.35 11.26 -3.19
CA LYS A 8 -26.16 12.03 -2.81
C LYS A 8 -24.90 11.18 -2.75
N LEU A 9 -23.75 11.80 -2.99
CA LEU A 9 -22.43 11.15 -2.86
C LEU A 9 -22.17 10.60 -1.45
N SER A 10 -22.65 11.29 -0.41
CA SER A 10 -22.50 10.85 0.99
C SER A 10 -23.16 9.51 1.26
N GLU A 11 -24.27 9.19 0.57
CA GLU A 11 -24.97 7.91 0.69
C GLU A 11 -24.14 6.79 0.08
N ALA A 12 -23.53 7.02 -1.09
CA ALA A 12 -22.59 6.08 -1.70
C ALA A 12 -21.41 5.79 -0.76
N PHE A 13 -20.81 6.83 -0.15
CA PHE A 13 -19.71 6.65 0.80
C PHE A 13 -20.11 5.88 2.07
N ALA A 14 -21.30 6.14 2.61
CA ALA A 14 -21.80 5.40 3.77
C ALA A 14 -22.00 3.90 3.43
N MET A 15 -22.53 3.60 2.23
CA MET A 15 -22.72 2.23 1.77
C MET A 15 -21.40 1.49 1.54
N THR A 16 -20.33 2.18 1.15
CA THR A 16 -18.99 1.58 0.98
C THR A 16 -18.53 0.81 2.22
N LYS A 17 -18.77 1.36 3.42
CA LYS A 17 -18.34 0.71 4.67
C LYS A 17 -19.05 -0.62 4.91
N GLU A 18 -20.35 -0.68 4.62
CA GLU A 18 -21.11 -1.93 4.75
C GLU A 18 -20.75 -2.94 3.66
N LEU A 19 -20.48 -2.48 2.43
CA LEU A 19 -20.04 -3.35 1.33
C LEU A 19 -18.65 -3.94 1.61
N GLN A 20 -17.74 -3.18 2.22
CA GLN A 20 -16.41 -3.69 2.60
C GLN A 20 -16.49 -4.78 3.67
N LYS A 21 -17.43 -4.69 4.61
CA LYS A 21 -17.66 -5.73 5.63
C LYS A 21 -18.18 -7.05 5.07
N GLN A 22 -18.72 -7.06 3.85
CA GLN A 22 -19.23 -8.26 3.20
C GLN A 22 -18.12 -9.11 2.57
N LEU A 23 -16.88 -8.61 2.50
CA LEU A 23 -15.76 -9.38 1.97
C LEU A 23 -15.40 -10.51 2.95
N SER A 24 -15.29 -11.74 2.42
CA SER A 24 -14.93 -12.91 3.21
C SER A 24 -13.78 -13.66 2.55
N ILE A 25 -12.71 -13.89 3.31
CA ILE A 25 -11.54 -14.65 2.83
C ILE A 25 -11.81 -16.16 2.80
N VAL A 26 -12.79 -16.63 3.57
CA VAL A 26 -13.17 -18.04 3.66
C VAL A 26 -14.27 -18.37 2.65
N ASN A 27 -15.34 -17.57 2.66
CA ASN A 27 -16.56 -17.87 1.89
C ASN A 27 -16.68 -17.04 0.60
N GLY A 28 -15.82 -16.04 0.41
CA GLY A 28 -15.93 -15.09 -0.68
C GLY A 28 -17.09 -14.10 -0.53
N PRO A 29 -17.14 -13.08 -1.40
CA PRO A 29 -16.06 -12.70 -2.32
C PRO A 29 -14.92 -11.97 -1.59
N VAL A 30 -13.70 -12.03 -2.14
CA VAL A 30 -12.53 -11.25 -1.65
C VAL A 30 -12.31 -9.95 -2.42
N PHE A 31 -13.07 -9.75 -3.50
CA PHE A 31 -13.06 -8.56 -4.35
C PHE A 31 -14.50 -8.24 -4.79
N SER A 32 -14.86 -6.97 -4.81
CA SER A 32 -16.19 -6.48 -5.19
C SER A 32 -16.07 -5.23 -6.07
N ALA A 33 -16.99 -5.13 -7.03
CA ALA A 33 -17.14 -3.98 -7.91
C ALA A 33 -18.61 -3.56 -7.96
N VAL A 34 -18.88 -2.33 -7.54
CA VAL A 34 -20.23 -1.77 -7.38
C VAL A 34 -20.34 -0.46 -8.14
N ARG A 35 -21.40 -0.33 -8.94
CA ARG A 35 -21.71 0.91 -9.66
C ARG A 35 -22.76 1.71 -8.89
N PHE A 36 -22.47 2.96 -8.59
CA PHE A 36 -23.44 3.90 -8.04
C PHE A 36 -23.88 4.87 -9.14
N THR A 37 -25.19 4.94 -9.35
CA THR A 37 -25.82 6.01 -10.12
C THR A 37 -26.26 7.08 -9.12
N VAL A 38 -25.69 8.28 -9.25
CA VAL A 38 -25.91 9.39 -8.31
C VAL A 38 -26.61 10.53 -9.06
N THR A 39 -27.73 11.02 -8.54
CA THR A 39 -28.48 12.13 -9.15
C THR A 39 -27.57 13.33 -9.42
N ASP A 40 -27.66 13.92 -10.61
CA ASP A 40 -26.86 15.07 -11.07
C ASP A 40 -25.33 14.88 -11.07
N HIS A 41 -24.86 13.64 -10.94
CA HIS A 41 -23.44 13.29 -10.96
C HIS A 41 -23.14 12.19 -11.97
N ARG A 42 -21.86 12.04 -12.32
CA ARG A 42 -21.42 10.91 -13.15
C ARG A 42 -21.53 9.60 -12.34
N PRO A 43 -21.78 8.45 -12.99
CA PRO A 43 -21.74 7.17 -12.31
C PRO A 43 -20.39 6.96 -11.62
N LEU A 44 -20.42 6.44 -10.40
CA LEU A 44 -19.24 6.08 -9.65
C LEU A 44 -19.04 4.57 -9.68
N LEU A 45 -17.78 4.14 -9.79
CA LEU A 45 -17.38 2.75 -9.63
C LEU A 45 -16.60 2.62 -8.32
N LEU A 46 -17.15 1.85 -7.39
CA LEU A 46 -16.45 1.43 -6.18
C LEU A 46 -15.81 0.07 -6.44
N LEU A 47 -14.49 0.00 -6.28
CA LEU A 47 -13.76 -1.25 -6.19
C LEU A 47 -13.32 -1.47 -4.74
N SER A 48 -13.52 -2.66 -4.22
CA SER A 48 -13.11 -3.02 -2.85
C SER A 48 -12.55 -4.42 -2.85
N ALA A 49 -11.44 -4.62 -2.13
CA ALA A 49 -10.77 -5.89 -2.05
C ALA A 49 -10.22 -6.11 -0.64
N HIS A 50 -10.15 -7.37 -0.21
CA HIS A 50 -9.55 -7.71 1.07
C HIS A 50 -8.04 -7.53 0.97
N HIS A 51 -7.39 -6.94 1.99
CA HIS A 51 -5.95 -6.63 1.96
C HIS A 51 -5.04 -7.87 1.87
N LEU A 52 -5.59 -9.08 1.99
CA LEU A 52 -4.85 -10.34 1.81
C LEU A 52 -4.64 -10.72 0.33
N VAL A 53 -5.33 -10.03 -0.58
CA VAL A 53 -5.27 -10.31 -2.02
C VAL A 53 -4.96 -9.05 -2.85
N ILE A 54 -4.65 -7.94 -2.17
CA ILE A 54 -4.35 -6.67 -2.82
C ILE A 54 -3.33 -5.85 -2.02
N ASP A 55 -2.41 -5.22 -2.75
CA ASP A 55 -1.48 -4.19 -2.31
C ASP A 55 -1.56 -2.94 -3.22
N LEU A 56 -0.81 -1.88 -2.90
CA LEU A 56 -0.78 -0.64 -3.68
C LEU A 56 -0.29 -0.82 -5.12
N VAL A 57 0.60 -1.79 -5.38
CA VAL A 57 1.12 -2.10 -6.72
C VAL A 57 0.06 -2.88 -7.52
N SER A 58 -0.64 -3.82 -6.89
CA SER A 58 -1.75 -4.60 -7.46
C SER A 58 -2.87 -3.67 -7.93
N TRP A 59 -3.18 -2.60 -7.19
CA TRP A 59 -4.12 -1.57 -7.65
C TRP A 59 -3.70 -0.90 -8.96
N ARG A 60 -2.40 -0.60 -9.15
CA ARG A 60 -1.90 -0.02 -10.42
C ARG A 60 -2.09 -0.97 -11.60
N VAL A 61 -1.88 -2.26 -11.39
CA VAL A 61 -2.11 -3.30 -12.41
C VAL A 61 -3.60 -3.34 -12.79
N ILE A 62 -4.50 -3.37 -11.80
CA ILE A 62 -5.95 -3.34 -12.03
C ILE A 62 -6.35 -2.09 -12.83
N TRP A 63 -5.80 -0.91 -12.48
CA TRP A 63 -6.12 0.34 -13.19
C TRP A 63 -5.65 0.33 -14.64
N ARG A 64 -4.42 -0.13 -14.88
CA ARG A 64 -3.85 -0.27 -16.23
C ARG A 64 -4.70 -1.23 -17.07
N ASP A 65 -5.00 -2.41 -16.55
CA ASP A 65 -5.80 -3.42 -17.24
C ASP A 65 -7.23 -2.93 -17.51
N PHE A 66 -7.82 -2.18 -16.57
CA PHE A 66 -9.13 -1.57 -16.74
C PHE A 66 -9.13 -0.49 -17.83
N GLU A 67 -8.11 0.36 -17.87
CA GLU A 67 -7.92 1.37 -18.91
C GLU A 67 -7.73 0.73 -20.30
N ASP A 68 -6.88 -0.30 -20.39
CA ASP A 68 -6.66 -1.07 -21.61
C ASP A 68 -7.95 -1.68 -22.13
N PHE A 69 -8.73 -2.30 -21.25
CA PHE A 69 -10.00 -2.91 -21.63
C PHE A 69 -11.02 -1.87 -22.09
N ILE A 70 -11.10 -0.71 -21.43
CA ILE A 70 -12.03 0.36 -21.85
C ILE A 70 -11.69 0.86 -23.25
N LYS A 71 -10.40 1.13 -23.50
CA LYS A 71 -9.92 1.71 -24.77
C LYS A 71 -9.91 0.70 -25.92
N ASN A 72 -9.37 -0.49 -25.69
CA ASN A 72 -9.04 -1.46 -26.74
C ASN A 72 -10.01 -2.65 -26.79
N LYS A 73 -10.92 -2.77 -25.82
CA LYS A 73 -11.81 -3.95 -25.65
C LYS A 73 -11.06 -5.28 -25.48
N CYS A 74 -9.78 -5.20 -25.13
CA CYS A 74 -8.89 -6.33 -24.91
C CYS A 74 -7.87 -5.94 -23.83
N LEU A 75 -7.42 -6.93 -23.07
CA LEU A 75 -6.30 -6.76 -22.14
C LEU A 75 -5.00 -6.89 -22.92
N LEU A 76 -4.15 -5.87 -22.84
CA LEU A 76 -2.85 -5.87 -23.52
C LEU A 76 -1.72 -6.43 -22.63
N SER A 77 -1.95 -6.51 -21.32
CA SER A 77 -0.99 -7.01 -20.37
C SER A 77 -0.79 -8.52 -20.52
N THR A 78 0.47 -8.95 -20.38
CA THR A 78 0.81 -10.37 -20.26
C THR A 78 0.63 -10.81 -18.81
N LYS A 79 0.19 -12.05 -18.60
CA LYS A 79 0.06 -12.59 -17.25
C LYS A 79 1.44 -12.69 -16.60
N GLY A 80 1.61 -12.00 -15.47
CA GLY A 80 2.79 -12.12 -14.61
C GLY A 80 2.87 -13.48 -13.92
N THR A 81 3.85 -13.60 -13.01
CA THR A 81 3.99 -14.79 -12.15
C THR A 81 2.76 -14.91 -11.24
N SER A 82 2.15 -16.09 -11.18
CA SER A 82 1.01 -16.31 -10.28
C SER A 82 1.43 -16.19 -8.82
N PHE A 83 0.54 -15.65 -7.97
CA PHE A 83 0.81 -15.51 -6.53
C PHE A 83 1.20 -16.84 -5.87
N ARG A 84 0.55 -17.95 -6.27
CA ARG A 84 0.91 -19.30 -5.81
C ARG A 84 2.36 -19.67 -6.13
N LYS A 85 2.83 -19.34 -7.34
CA LYS A 85 4.22 -19.59 -7.73
C LYS A 85 5.15 -18.69 -6.92
N TRP A 86 4.82 -17.41 -6.77
CA TRP A 86 5.57 -16.46 -5.95
C TRP A 86 5.75 -16.96 -4.51
N CYS A 87 4.66 -17.36 -3.83
CA CYS A 87 4.74 -17.90 -2.46
C CYS A 87 5.64 -19.13 -2.36
N LYS A 88 5.65 -19.99 -3.38
CA LYS A 88 6.50 -21.19 -3.39
C LYS A 88 7.98 -20.82 -3.51
N GLU A 89 8.33 -19.88 -4.38
CA GLU A 89 9.72 -19.42 -4.54
C GLU A 89 10.17 -18.69 -3.26
N GLN A 90 9.34 -17.80 -2.69
CA GLN A 90 9.62 -17.13 -1.40
C GLN A 90 9.88 -18.14 -0.28
N HIS A 91 9.06 -19.19 -0.19
CA HIS A 91 9.26 -20.23 0.82
C HIS A 91 10.60 -20.96 0.63
N GLN A 92 10.95 -21.30 -0.62
CA GLN A 92 12.23 -21.96 -0.92
C GLN A 92 13.43 -21.10 -0.54
N GLU A 93 13.38 -19.80 -0.83
CA GLU A 93 14.44 -18.85 -0.44
C GLU A 93 14.51 -18.68 1.08
N SER A 94 13.35 -18.61 1.75
CA SER A 94 13.29 -18.45 3.22
C SER A 94 13.97 -19.59 3.99
N CYS A 95 13.98 -20.81 3.44
CA CYS A 95 14.67 -21.95 4.06
C CYS A 95 16.19 -21.73 4.22
N ASN A 96 16.78 -20.83 3.45
CA ASN A 96 18.21 -20.54 3.48
C ASN A 96 18.53 -19.24 4.25
N LEU A 97 17.52 -18.53 4.76
CA LEU A 97 17.69 -17.27 5.49
C LEU A 97 17.65 -17.52 7.00
N MET A 98 18.63 -16.98 7.71
CA MET A 98 18.64 -16.95 9.17
C MET A 98 18.19 -15.57 9.64
N PRO A 99 17.22 -15.43 10.56
CA PRO A 99 16.81 -14.13 11.08
C PRO A 99 17.98 -13.26 11.56
N ASP A 100 18.95 -13.87 12.24
CA ASP A 100 20.15 -13.20 12.75
C ASP A 100 21.06 -12.63 11.64
N SER A 101 20.95 -13.15 10.41
CA SER A 101 21.70 -12.66 9.25
C SER A 101 21.10 -11.38 8.64
N VAL A 102 19.82 -11.11 8.89
CA VAL A 102 19.09 -9.95 8.33
C VAL A 102 18.70 -8.91 9.38
N LEU A 103 18.65 -9.31 10.66
CA LEU A 103 18.37 -8.46 11.82
C LEU A 103 19.41 -8.75 12.93
N PRO A 104 20.67 -8.29 12.77
CA PRO A 104 21.76 -8.62 13.69
C PRO A 104 21.70 -7.83 15.01
N PHE A 105 20.57 -7.21 15.34
CA PHE A 105 20.38 -6.35 16.50
C PHE A 105 19.03 -6.60 17.16
N ALA A 106 18.98 -6.38 18.47
CA ALA A 106 17.73 -6.48 19.23
C ALA A 106 16.81 -5.29 18.91
N ILE A 107 15.55 -5.59 18.61
CA ILE A 107 14.51 -4.56 18.43
C ILE A 107 13.99 -4.19 19.83
N PRO A 108 14.10 -2.93 20.27
CA PRO A 108 13.54 -2.51 21.54
C PRO A 108 12.00 -2.65 21.52
N PRO A 109 11.36 -3.02 22.65
CA PRO A 109 9.91 -3.10 22.72
C PRO A 109 9.28 -1.72 22.51
N SER A 110 8.09 -1.70 21.94
CA SER A 110 7.32 -0.46 21.79
C SER A 110 6.90 0.08 23.16
N ASP A 111 7.17 1.37 23.41
CA ASP A 111 6.67 2.06 24.59
C ASP A 111 5.22 2.50 24.35
N THR A 112 4.28 1.58 24.58
CA THR A 112 2.85 1.85 24.41
C THR A 112 2.30 2.81 25.47
N SER A 113 3.03 3.01 26.58
CA SER A 113 2.64 3.93 27.65
C SER A 113 2.90 5.38 27.27
N PHE A 114 3.97 5.65 26.52
CA PHE A 114 4.29 6.97 25.99
C PHE A 114 3.19 7.54 25.10
N TRP A 115 2.65 6.72 24.19
CA TRP A 115 1.62 7.16 23.25
C TRP A 115 0.22 7.23 23.87
N GLY A 116 0.02 6.71 25.09
CA GLY A 116 -1.29 6.68 25.74
C GLY A 116 -2.34 6.06 24.82
N CYS A 117 -2.23 4.75 24.58
CA CYS A 117 -2.99 4.00 23.57
C CYS A 117 -4.53 4.21 23.63
N VAL A 118 -5.06 5.31 23.09
CA VAL A 118 -6.50 5.54 22.81
C VAL A 118 -6.67 6.70 21.80
N SER A 119 -6.54 6.44 20.49
CA SER A 119 -7.39 6.98 19.41
C SER A 119 -6.75 6.68 18.03
N GLU A 120 -7.58 6.39 17.03
CA GLU A 120 -7.21 6.37 15.61
C GLU A 120 -7.24 7.79 15.02
N ASP A 121 -6.63 8.76 15.71
CA ASP A 121 -6.61 10.13 15.21
C ASP A 121 -5.62 10.25 14.05
N GLN A 122 -6.15 10.45 12.85
CA GLN A 122 -5.35 10.65 11.65
C GLN A 122 -5.09 12.15 11.43
N VAL A 123 -3.83 12.56 11.58
CA VAL A 123 -3.37 13.88 11.15
C VAL A 123 -2.75 13.75 9.76
N THR A 124 -3.23 14.53 8.79
CA THR A 124 -2.69 14.57 7.43
C THR A 124 -2.02 15.91 7.17
N MET A 125 -0.83 15.87 6.59
CA MET A 125 -0.15 17.06 6.06
C MET A 125 0.04 16.90 4.55
N ILE A 126 -0.07 18.01 3.82
CA ILE A 126 0.14 18.06 2.38
C ILE A 126 1.33 18.97 2.13
N LEU A 127 2.35 18.45 1.45
CA LEU A 127 3.47 19.26 0.97
C LEU A 127 3.02 20.05 -0.25
N ASP A 128 3.41 21.32 -0.31
CA ASP A 128 3.20 22.14 -1.50
C ASP A 128 4.05 21.60 -2.67
N SER A 129 3.76 22.10 -3.87
CA SER A 129 4.43 21.65 -5.10
C SER A 129 5.94 21.92 -5.08
N GLY A 130 6.39 23.02 -4.47
CA GLY A 130 7.81 23.37 -4.41
C GLY A 130 8.57 22.41 -3.49
N SER A 131 8.03 22.19 -2.29
CA SER A 131 8.58 21.23 -1.32
C SER A 131 8.61 19.80 -1.89
N SER A 132 7.52 19.38 -2.55
CA SER A 132 7.43 18.07 -3.19
C SER A 132 8.46 17.90 -4.32
N GLN A 133 8.67 18.94 -5.13
CA GLN A 133 9.65 18.92 -6.22
C GLN A 133 11.09 18.84 -5.70
N LEU A 134 11.41 19.56 -4.63
CA LEU A 134 12.73 19.48 -3.99
C LEU A 134 12.98 18.08 -3.43
N LEU A 135 12.00 17.54 -2.68
CA LEU A 135 12.07 16.21 -2.08
C LEU A 135 12.25 15.11 -3.13
N MET A 136 11.55 15.21 -4.27
CA MET A 136 11.64 14.25 -5.37
C MET A 136 12.83 14.51 -6.32
N GLY A 137 13.60 15.57 -6.10
CA GLY A 137 14.63 16.04 -7.02
C GLY A 137 15.94 16.34 -6.31
N HIS A 138 16.44 17.57 -6.51
CA HIS A 138 17.81 17.97 -6.20
C HIS A 138 18.24 17.86 -4.73
N SER A 139 17.31 17.79 -3.78
CA SER A 139 17.67 17.57 -2.37
C SER A 139 18.39 16.24 -2.15
N ASN A 140 18.23 15.29 -3.08
CA ASN A 140 18.88 13.98 -3.03
C ASN A 140 20.33 13.98 -3.53
N ASP A 141 20.75 14.98 -4.32
CA ASP A 141 22.00 14.94 -5.07
C ASP A 141 23.24 14.99 -4.16
N ALA A 142 23.18 15.78 -3.08
CA ALA A 142 24.33 16.05 -2.22
C ALA A 142 24.82 14.80 -1.47
N MET A 143 23.89 13.96 -1.01
CA MET A 143 24.18 12.76 -0.22
C MET A 143 23.83 11.47 -0.96
N ARG A 144 23.39 11.56 -2.23
CA ARG A 144 22.92 10.43 -3.04
C ARG A 144 21.82 9.63 -2.33
N THR A 145 20.90 10.34 -1.70
CA THR A 145 19.76 9.75 -1.00
C THR A 145 18.61 9.46 -1.94
N GLU A 146 17.61 8.75 -1.45
CA GLU A 146 16.27 8.70 -2.00
C GLU A 146 15.31 9.58 -1.17
N PRO A 147 14.13 9.96 -1.71
CA PRO A 147 13.14 10.74 -0.96
C PRO A 147 12.78 10.13 0.39
N LEU A 148 12.76 8.79 0.49
CA LEU A 148 12.48 8.07 1.74
C LEU A 148 13.54 8.37 2.81
N ASP A 149 14.82 8.46 2.46
CA ASP A 149 15.89 8.75 3.42
C ASP A 149 15.71 10.15 4.03
N ILE A 150 15.33 11.14 3.21
CA ILE A 150 15.06 12.51 3.66
C ILE A 150 13.84 12.53 4.58
N ILE A 151 12.76 11.81 4.24
CA ILE A 151 11.57 11.70 5.09
C ILE A 151 11.92 11.05 6.43
N LEU A 152 12.70 9.97 6.43
CA LEU A 152 13.12 9.29 7.66
C LEU A 152 14.04 10.15 8.50
N GLY A 153 14.97 10.88 7.88
CA GLY A 153 15.82 11.84 8.57
C GLY A 153 15.01 12.96 9.22
N ALA A 154 14.04 13.53 8.50
CA ALA A 154 13.15 14.56 9.03
C ALA A 154 12.24 14.03 10.16
N LEU A 155 11.73 12.81 10.03
CA LEU A 155 10.95 12.14 11.06
C LEU A 155 11.78 11.91 12.33
N ALA A 156 12.99 11.37 12.19
CA ALA A 156 13.88 11.14 13.32
C ALA A 156 14.31 12.44 14.00
N TYR A 157 14.64 13.46 13.20
CA TYR A 157 15.01 14.78 13.70
C TYR A 157 13.85 15.44 14.46
N SER A 158 12.66 15.47 13.87
CA SER A 158 11.48 16.09 14.51
C SER A 158 11.05 15.35 15.78
N PHE A 159 11.15 14.02 15.81
CA PHE A 159 10.91 13.22 17.01
C PHE A 159 11.88 13.61 18.13
N GLY A 160 13.19 13.64 17.85
CA GLY A 160 14.21 13.98 18.84
C GLY A 160 14.08 15.41 19.39
N GLN A 161 13.61 16.36 18.57
CA GLN A 161 13.31 17.73 19.01
C GLN A 161 12.05 17.81 19.87
N SER A 162 11.02 17.03 19.53
CA SER A 162 9.72 17.09 20.21
C SER A 162 9.70 16.30 21.52
N PHE A 163 10.52 15.24 21.62
CA PHE A 163 10.53 14.31 22.75
C PHE A 163 11.96 14.05 23.25
N PRO A 164 12.66 15.07 23.79
CA PRO A 164 14.08 14.98 24.14
C PRO A 164 14.38 13.98 25.28
N GLU A 165 13.38 13.66 26.10
CA GLU A 165 13.50 12.68 27.19
C GLU A 165 13.32 11.23 26.74
N HIS A 166 12.90 11.01 25.49
CA HIS A 166 12.62 9.69 24.93
C HIS A 166 13.69 9.24 23.95
N LYS A 167 13.95 7.93 23.95
CA LYS A 167 14.79 7.31 22.93
C LYS A 167 14.03 7.23 21.61
N MET A 168 14.77 7.31 20.50
CA MET A 168 14.19 7.14 19.17
C MET A 168 13.47 5.77 19.07
N PRO A 169 12.20 5.73 18.66
CA PRO A 169 11.49 4.48 18.44
C PRO A 169 12.04 3.73 17.23
N THR A 170 11.87 2.42 17.22
CA THR A 170 12.09 1.62 16.02
C THR A 170 11.11 2.04 14.93
N ILE A 171 11.63 2.40 13.75
CA ILE A 171 10.82 2.66 12.56
C ILE A 171 10.77 1.37 11.73
N PHE A 172 9.56 0.91 11.44
CA PHE A 172 9.32 -0.19 10.51
C PHE A 172 9.00 0.38 9.14
N LEU A 173 9.71 -0.08 8.12
CA LEU A 173 9.47 0.30 6.73
C LEU A 173 8.68 -0.80 6.03
N GLU A 174 7.63 -0.41 5.33
CA GLU A 174 6.88 -1.29 4.44
C GLU A 174 7.39 -1.09 3.01
N GLY A 175 8.04 -2.12 2.47
CA GLY A 175 8.42 -2.19 1.06
C GLY A 175 7.34 -2.86 0.22
N HIS A 176 7.52 -2.88 -1.10
CA HIS A 176 6.58 -3.54 -2.00
C HIS A 176 6.62 -5.07 -1.91
N GLY A 177 7.68 -5.66 -1.33
CA GLY A 177 7.78 -7.11 -1.14
C GLY A 177 7.90 -7.89 -2.45
N LYS A 178 8.32 -7.20 -3.52
CA LYS A 178 8.45 -7.71 -4.90
C LYS A 178 9.89 -7.66 -5.40
N GLU A 179 10.83 -7.76 -4.47
CA GLU A 179 12.26 -7.75 -4.76
C GLU A 179 12.64 -9.04 -5.52
N PRO A 180 13.52 -8.97 -6.54
CA PRO A 180 13.93 -10.15 -7.29
C PRO A 180 14.58 -11.22 -6.38
N LEU A 181 14.06 -12.45 -6.45
CA LEU A 181 14.66 -13.60 -5.77
C LEU A 181 15.88 -14.10 -6.56
N GLY A 182 17.07 -13.71 -6.13
CA GLY A 182 18.35 -14.17 -6.69
C GLY A 182 18.54 -13.88 -8.19
N ILE A 183 19.40 -14.67 -8.86
CA ILE A 183 19.82 -14.48 -10.28
C ILE A 183 18.70 -14.83 -11.28
N ARG A 184 17.56 -15.38 -10.83
CA ARG A 184 16.47 -15.76 -11.72
C ARG A 184 15.59 -14.53 -11.97
N ARG A 185 15.59 -14.05 -13.22
CA ARG A 185 14.66 -13.02 -13.72
C ARG A 185 13.21 -13.52 -13.65
N ILE A 186 12.59 -13.40 -12.47
CA ILE A 186 11.15 -13.53 -12.31
C ILE A 186 10.56 -12.14 -12.56
N HIS A 187 9.56 -12.03 -13.44
CA HIS A 187 8.81 -10.80 -13.62
C HIS A 187 7.81 -10.68 -12.46
N VAL A 188 8.24 -10.02 -11.39
CA VAL A 188 7.48 -9.76 -10.16
C VAL A 188 6.58 -8.50 -10.21
N PRO A 189 6.80 -7.46 -11.06
CA PRO A 189 6.01 -6.22 -10.99
C PRO A 189 4.49 -6.41 -11.14
N ASP A 190 4.06 -7.46 -11.85
CA ASP A 190 2.65 -7.74 -12.17
C ASP A 190 2.04 -8.89 -11.35
N THR A 191 2.73 -9.37 -10.30
CA THR A 191 2.14 -10.37 -9.40
C THR A 191 1.16 -9.67 -8.46
N ALA A 192 -0.12 -10.01 -8.59
CA ALA A 192 -1.13 -9.62 -7.62
C ALA A 192 -0.87 -10.34 -6.29
N GLY A 193 -0.59 -9.56 -5.26
CA GLY A 193 -0.55 -9.91 -3.84
C GLY A 193 -1.35 -8.87 -3.08
#